data_AF-A0A1G3USA8-F1
#
_entry.id   AF-A0A1G3USA8-F1
#
_cell.length_a   1.000
_cell.length_b   1.000
_cell.length_c   1.000
_cell.angle_alpha   90.00
_cell.angle_beta   90.00
_cell.angle_gamma   90.00
#
_symmetry.space_group_name_H-M   'P 1'
#
loop_
_entity.id
_entity.type
_entity.pdbx_description
1 polymer ?
#
loop_
_entity_poly.entity_id
_entity_poly.type
_entity_poly.pdbx_seq_one_letter_code
_entity_poly.pdbx_strand_id
1 'polypeptide(L)'
;MEGGINAWNGVVAAGLPEAGLSFFASARSPKEYIALAWLLEEGMKMFYRSVDERLNERGAVELFQELSIAEEHHQAALSDLHFRLSGKRIDPDFLRSAAPDLQAERYIEGGLRLEEAILWAEGKQMADILDMSITLEANAYDRYLFMKQEIKDARAKEVFNVLSNEEKHHLERLSELFDRLI
;
A
#
# COMPACT_ATOMS: atom_id res chain seq x y z
N MET A 1 -22.18 -32.87 9.49
CA MET A 1 -21.19 -31.78 9.33
C MET A 1 -21.55 -31.06 8.05
N GLU A 2 -22.48 -30.13 8.12
CA GLU A 2 -22.75 -29.15 7.06
C GLU A 2 -22.15 -27.84 7.56
N GLY A 3 -20.95 -27.52 7.10
CA GLY A 3 -20.20 -26.37 7.58
C GLY A 3 -18.87 -26.24 6.85
N GLY A 4 -18.32 -25.03 6.86
CA GLY A 4 -17.16 -24.65 6.05
C GLY A 4 -17.57 -24.09 4.69
N ILE A 5 -16.62 -23.96 3.78
CA ILE A 5 -16.85 -23.39 2.43
C ILE A 5 -17.94 -24.12 1.63
N ASN A 6 -18.20 -25.39 1.97
CA ASN A 6 -19.28 -26.18 1.37
C ASN A 6 -20.70 -25.79 1.84
N ALA A 7 -20.81 -24.94 2.87
CA ALA A 7 -22.08 -24.35 3.34
C ALA A 7 -22.21 -22.86 2.95
N TRP A 8 -21.23 -22.31 2.23
CA TRP A 8 -21.22 -20.93 1.77
C TRP A 8 -22.03 -20.77 0.48
N ASN A 9 -23.12 -20.01 0.53
CA ASN A 9 -23.97 -19.69 -0.63
C ASN A 9 -23.75 -18.25 -1.14
N GLY A 10 -22.64 -17.62 -0.73
CA GLY A 10 -22.31 -16.22 -1.05
C GLY A 10 -21.40 -16.08 -2.28
N VAL A 11 -20.92 -14.86 -2.50
CA VAL A 11 -19.98 -14.53 -3.59
C VAL A 11 -18.66 -15.29 -3.35
N VAL A 12 -18.12 -15.90 -4.41
CA VAL A 12 -16.79 -16.51 -4.40
C VAL A 12 -15.78 -15.40 -4.66
N ALA A 13 -14.82 -15.21 -3.74
CA ALA A 13 -13.73 -14.26 -3.96
C ALA A 13 -12.98 -14.68 -5.23
N ALA A 14 -12.97 -13.81 -6.24
CA ALA A 14 -12.25 -14.06 -7.50
C ALA A 14 -10.72 -14.04 -7.32
N GLY A 15 -10.24 -13.75 -6.10
CA GLY A 15 -8.84 -13.55 -5.78
C GLY A 15 -8.32 -12.24 -6.37
N LEU A 16 -7.36 -11.65 -5.68
CA LEU A 16 -6.52 -10.60 -6.27
C LEU A 16 -5.68 -11.23 -7.40
N PRO A 17 -5.10 -10.42 -8.32
CA PRO A 17 -4.02 -10.92 -9.17
C PRO A 17 -2.94 -11.59 -8.31
N GLU A 18 -2.20 -12.54 -8.87
CA GLU A 18 -1.29 -13.40 -8.10
C GLU A 18 -0.30 -12.57 -7.27
N ALA A 19 -0.57 -12.45 -5.96
CA ALA A 19 0.21 -11.65 -5.04
C ALA A 19 1.50 -12.40 -4.67
N GLY A 20 2.64 -11.82 -5.04
CA GLY A 20 3.95 -12.38 -4.76
C GLY A 20 4.39 -12.12 -3.33
N LEU A 21 3.94 -12.94 -2.36
CA LEU A 21 4.49 -12.99 -0.99
C LEU A 21 6.03 -13.11 -0.96
N SER A 22 6.66 -13.57 -2.05
CA SER A 22 8.10 -13.70 -2.21
C SER A 22 8.86 -12.40 -2.48
N PHE A 23 8.20 -11.27 -2.76
CA PHE A 23 8.90 -10.08 -3.29
C PHE A 23 9.62 -9.24 -2.22
N PHE A 24 9.15 -9.23 -0.97
CA PHE A 24 9.70 -8.36 0.09
C PHE A 24 10.81 -9.01 0.94
N ALA A 25 11.18 -10.26 0.67
CA ALA A 25 12.23 -10.99 1.40
C ALA A 25 13.67 -10.51 1.13
N SER A 26 13.85 -9.54 0.22
CA SER A 26 15.16 -9.05 -0.23
C SER A 26 15.70 -7.85 0.55
N ALA A 27 14.84 -7.03 1.18
CA ALA A 27 15.29 -5.91 2.00
C ALA A 27 15.87 -6.42 3.33
N ARG A 28 17.12 -6.07 3.63
CA ARG A 28 17.90 -6.58 4.78
C ARG A 28 18.48 -5.47 5.65
N SER A 29 18.22 -4.22 5.32
CA SER A 29 18.74 -3.06 6.02
C SER A 29 17.71 -1.92 6.10
N PRO A 30 17.82 -1.02 7.10
CA PRO A 30 16.97 0.17 7.19
C PRO A 30 16.93 1.00 5.89
N LYS A 31 18.04 1.05 5.17
CA LYS A 31 18.18 1.74 3.89
C LYS A 31 17.27 1.12 2.83
N GLU A 32 17.33 -0.20 2.66
CA GLU A 32 16.52 -0.95 1.70
C GLU A 32 15.05 -0.90 2.08
N TYR A 33 14.72 -0.99 3.38
CA TYR A 33 13.35 -0.84 3.88
C TYR A 33 12.74 0.53 3.56
N ILE A 34 13.47 1.62 3.78
CA ILE A 34 12.98 2.97 3.45
C ILE A 34 12.80 3.14 1.94
N ALA A 35 13.74 2.63 1.13
CA ALA A 35 13.61 2.68 -0.33
C ALA A 35 12.40 1.90 -0.83
N LEU A 36 12.19 0.70 -0.29
CA LEU A 36 11.07 -0.16 -0.59
C LEU A 36 9.74 0.53 -0.24
N ALA A 37 9.60 1.01 0.99
CA ALA A 37 8.40 1.72 1.42
C ALA A 37 8.11 2.89 0.49
N TRP A 38 9.11 3.73 0.20
CA TRP A 38 8.93 4.92 -0.64
C TRP A 38 8.45 4.58 -2.06
N LEU A 39 8.95 3.47 -2.65
CA LEU A 39 8.52 2.99 -3.96
C LEU A 39 7.09 2.44 -3.94
N LEU A 40 6.70 1.79 -2.86
CA LEU A 40 5.35 1.25 -2.70
C LEU A 40 4.34 2.37 -2.46
N GLU A 41 4.68 3.38 -1.65
CA GLU A 41 3.88 4.60 -1.50
C GLU A 41 3.69 5.32 -2.86
N GLU A 42 4.72 5.38 -3.70
CA GLU A 42 4.60 5.91 -5.07
C GLU A 42 3.57 5.11 -5.88
N GLY A 43 3.63 3.78 -5.79
CA GLY A 43 2.72 2.88 -6.48
C GLY A 43 1.28 3.04 -5.98
N MET A 44 1.07 3.05 -4.67
CA MET A 44 -0.24 3.20 -4.04
C MET A 44 -0.88 4.55 -4.39
N LYS A 45 -0.12 5.64 -4.31
CA LYS A 45 -0.55 6.97 -4.78
C LYS A 45 -1.08 6.93 -6.22
N MET A 46 -0.32 6.31 -7.12
CA MET A 46 -0.71 6.21 -8.53
C MET A 46 -1.95 5.33 -8.72
N PHE A 47 -2.04 4.23 -7.98
CA PHE A 47 -3.20 3.35 -8.02
C PHE A 47 -4.46 4.09 -7.56
N TYR A 48 -4.45 4.73 -6.40
CA TYR A 48 -5.60 5.46 -5.89
C TYR A 48 -6.03 6.62 -6.77
N ARG A 49 -5.07 7.37 -7.33
CA ARG A 49 -5.37 8.39 -8.34
C ARG A 49 -6.03 7.81 -9.58
N SER A 50 -5.55 6.66 -10.07
CA SER A 50 -6.14 6.02 -11.25
C SER A 50 -7.55 5.50 -11.01
N VAL A 51 -7.85 5.07 -9.78
CA VAL A 51 -9.19 4.66 -9.38
C VAL A 51 -10.10 5.87 -9.37
N ASP A 52 -9.71 6.96 -8.68
CA ASP A 52 -10.48 8.22 -8.59
C ASP A 52 -10.95 8.73 -9.96
N GLU A 53 -10.04 8.79 -10.93
CA GLU A 53 -10.32 9.25 -12.30
C GLU A 53 -11.41 8.43 -13.03
N ARG A 54 -11.78 7.25 -12.51
CA ARG A 54 -12.76 6.31 -13.08
C ARG A 54 -14.08 6.24 -12.30
N LEU A 55 -14.17 6.88 -11.14
CA LEU A 55 -15.32 6.75 -10.25
C LEU A 55 -16.45 7.71 -10.63
N ASN A 56 -17.70 7.23 -10.47
CA ASN A 56 -18.91 8.05 -10.58
C ASN A 56 -19.60 8.30 -9.23
N GLU A 57 -19.18 7.60 -8.18
CA GLU A 57 -19.76 7.71 -6.83
C GLU A 57 -18.99 8.73 -5.99
N ARG A 58 -19.63 9.85 -5.63
CA ARG A 58 -18.97 10.98 -4.95
C ARG A 58 -18.25 10.60 -3.64
N GLY A 59 -18.87 9.76 -2.81
CA GLY A 59 -18.28 9.36 -1.53
C GLY A 59 -17.02 8.49 -1.70
N ALA A 60 -16.94 7.72 -2.78
CA ALA A 60 -15.75 6.95 -3.10
C ALA A 60 -14.67 7.83 -3.74
N VAL A 61 -15.05 8.72 -4.66
CA VAL A 61 -14.16 9.76 -5.26
C VAL A 61 -13.40 10.50 -4.16
N GLU A 62 -14.12 11.06 -3.19
CA GLU A 62 -13.52 11.82 -2.08
C GLU A 62 -12.53 10.96 -1.28
N LEU A 63 -12.89 9.71 -0.94
CA LEU A 63 -12.01 8.82 -0.19
C LEU A 63 -10.73 8.48 -0.99
N PHE A 64 -10.83 8.12 -2.26
CA PHE A 64 -9.65 7.76 -3.07
C PHE A 64 -8.74 8.96 -3.36
N GLN A 65 -9.28 10.17 -3.47
CA GLN A 65 -8.48 11.40 -3.54
C GLN A 65 -7.71 11.64 -2.25
N GLU A 66 -8.37 11.50 -1.10
CA GLU A 66 -7.73 11.66 0.20
C GLU A 66 -6.63 10.61 0.43
N LEU A 67 -6.87 9.35 0.06
CA LEU A 67 -5.86 8.29 0.11
C LEU A 67 -4.66 8.63 -0.77
N SER A 68 -4.88 9.03 -2.03
CA SER A 68 -3.77 9.44 -2.91
C SER A 68 -2.94 10.59 -2.34
N ILE A 69 -3.55 11.53 -1.62
CA ILE A 69 -2.83 12.63 -0.96
C ILE A 69 -2.06 12.13 0.28
N ALA A 70 -2.66 11.21 1.04
CA ALA A 70 -1.99 10.60 2.19
C ALA A 70 -0.70 9.88 1.77
N GLU A 71 -0.72 9.13 0.67
CA GLU A 71 0.48 8.45 0.17
C GLU A 71 1.60 9.41 -0.25
N GLU A 72 1.25 10.59 -0.77
CA GLU A 72 2.24 11.65 -1.04
C GLU A 72 2.89 12.15 0.27
N HIS A 73 2.11 12.30 1.34
CA HIS A 73 2.64 12.65 2.66
C HIS A 73 3.50 11.54 3.25
N HIS A 74 3.14 10.28 3.07
CA HIS A 74 3.95 9.13 3.49
C HIS A 74 5.32 9.14 2.79
N GLN A 75 5.34 9.35 1.47
CA GLN A 75 6.60 9.52 0.72
C GLN A 75 7.47 10.66 1.24
N ALA A 76 6.85 11.80 1.59
CA ALA A 76 7.56 12.93 2.16
C ALA A 76 8.16 12.58 3.53
N ALA A 77 7.40 11.90 4.40
CA ALA A 77 7.86 11.46 5.72
C ALA A 77 9.04 10.49 5.62
N LEU A 78 9.00 9.54 4.68
CA LEU A 78 10.09 8.61 4.38
C LEU A 78 11.33 9.33 3.84
N SER A 79 11.15 10.31 2.96
CA SER A 79 12.23 11.14 2.42
C SER A 79 12.93 11.96 3.50
N ASP A 80 12.16 12.51 4.44
CA ASP A 80 12.70 13.23 5.59
C ASP A 80 13.37 12.31 6.60
N LEU A 81 12.82 11.12 6.83
CA LEU A 81 13.48 10.10 7.64
C LEU A 81 14.83 9.71 7.06
N HIS A 82 14.88 9.41 5.76
CA HIS A 82 16.13 9.11 5.05
C HIS A 82 17.15 10.25 5.22
N PHE A 83 16.73 11.48 5.02
CA PHE A 83 17.59 12.65 5.16
C PHE A 83 18.16 12.79 6.57
N ARG A 84 17.35 12.56 7.60
CA ARG A 84 17.83 12.57 9.00
C ARG A 84 18.83 11.46 9.29
N LEU A 85 18.67 10.28 8.69
CA LEU A 85 19.56 9.13 8.92
C LEU A 85 20.88 9.20 8.13
N SER A 86 20.90 9.85 6.96
CA SER A 86 22.02 9.79 6.01
C SER A 86 22.59 11.14 5.57
N GLY A 87 21.87 12.24 5.83
CA GLY A 87 22.18 13.57 5.30
C GLY A 87 21.88 13.78 3.81
N LYS A 88 21.25 12.80 3.13
CA LYS A 88 20.93 12.85 1.70
C LYS A 88 19.42 12.72 1.47
N ARG A 89 18.90 13.35 0.42
CA ARG A 89 17.51 13.12 -0.02
C ARG A 89 17.41 11.79 -0.77
N ILE A 90 16.21 11.23 -0.82
CA ILE A 90 15.89 10.14 -1.73
C ILE A 90 15.96 10.72 -3.14
N ASP A 91 16.80 10.12 -3.97
CA ASP A 91 16.99 10.46 -5.38
C ASP A 91 17.04 9.18 -6.22
N PRO A 92 17.03 9.26 -7.56
CA PRO A 92 17.08 8.08 -8.41
C PRO A 92 18.32 7.21 -8.19
N ASP A 93 19.47 7.78 -7.80
CA ASP A 93 20.69 7.00 -7.53
C ASP A 93 20.57 6.19 -6.24
N PHE A 94 19.99 6.78 -5.19
CA PHE A 94 19.67 6.09 -3.96
C PHE A 94 18.75 4.91 -4.22
N LEU A 95 17.65 5.12 -4.95
CA LEU A 95 16.69 4.06 -5.26
C LEU A 95 17.37 2.94 -6.07
N ARG A 96 18.22 3.27 -7.04
CA ARG A 96 18.98 2.27 -7.82
C ARG A 96 19.89 1.43 -6.94
N SER A 97 20.50 2.07 -5.96
CA SER A 97 21.41 1.40 -5.02
C SER A 97 20.69 0.58 -3.95
N ALA A 98 19.52 1.02 -3.50
CA ALA A 98 18.80 0.45 -2.35
C ALA A 98 17.71 -0.55 -2.74
N ALA A 99 17.22 -0.47 -3.98
CA ALA A 99 16.17 -1.34 -4.49
C ALA A 99 16.39 -1.59 -6.00
N PRO A 100 17.53 -2.20 -6.39
CA PRO A 100 17.88 -2.40 -7.80
C PRO A 100 16.83 -3.23 -8.56
N ASP A 101 16.23 -4.21 -7.89
CA ASP A 101 15.26 -5.13 -8.49
C ASP A 101 13.87 -4.50 -8.72
N LEU A 102 13.62 -3.30 -8.16
CA LEU A 102 12.33 -2.60 -8.23
C LEU A 102 12.35 -1.38 -9.17
N GLN A 103 13.39 -1.25 -9.99
CA GLN A 103 13.58 -0.11 -10.89
C GLN A 103 12.88 -0.25 -12.25
N ALA A 104 12.72 -1.49 -12.73
CA ALA A 104 12.23 -1.74 -14.08
C ALA A 104 10.71 -1.59 -14.20
N GLU A 105 9.99 -1.93 -13.12
CA GLU A 105 8.53 -1.95 -13.06
C GLU A 105 8.09 -1.30 -11.75
N ARG A 106 6.90 -0.67 -11.75
CA ARG A 106 6.31 -0.10 -10.53
C ARG A 106 5.45 -1.13 -9.84
N TYR A 107 5.55 -1.18 -8.52
CA TYR A 107 4.83 -2.11 -7.67
C TYR A 107 3.96 -1.37 -6.67
N ILE A 108 2.90 -2.02 -6.23
CA ILE A 108 2.05 -1.60 -5.11
C ILE A 108 2.15 -2.65 -3.97
N GLU A 109 1.43 -2.42 -2.88
CA GLU A 109 1.36 -3.38 -1.77
C GLU A 109 1.00 -4.81 -2.23
N GLY A 110 1.46 -5.79 -1.46
CA GLY A 110 1.25 -7.20 -1.80
C GLY A 110 2.09 -7.72 -2.98
N GLY A 111 3.02 -6.91 -3.51
CA GLY A 111 3.93 -7.31 -4.58
C GLY A 111 3.28 -7.33 -5.97
N LEU A 112 2.15 -6.65 -6.11
CA LEU A 112 1.44 -6.51 -7.39
C LEU A 112 2.12 -5.45 -8.25
N ARG A 113 2.16 -5.67 -9.57
CA ARG A 113 2.54 -4.58 -10.48
C ARG A 113 1.44 -3.56 -10.55
N LEU A 114 1.82 -2.29 -10.56
CA LEU A 114 0.89 -1.17 -10.68
C LEU A 114 0.02 -1.29 -11.94
N GLU A 115 0.61 -1.60 -13.09
CA GLU A 115 -0.13 -1.72 -14.35
C GLU A 115 -1.16 -2.85 -14.32
N GLU A 116 -0.81 -3.99 -13.71
CA GLU A 116 -1.73 -5.12 -13.55
C GLU A 116 -2.87 -4.79 -12.58
N ALA A 117 -2.59 -4.05 -11.51
CA ALA A 117 -3.62 -3.59 -10.57
C ALA A 117 -4.59 -2.58 -11.21
N ILE A 118 -4.06 -1.61 -11.96
CA ILE A 118 -4.87 -0.64 -12.70
C ILE A 118 -5.76 -1.34 -13.73
N LEU A 119 -5.19 -2.29 -14.49
CA LEU A 119 -5.93 -3.06 -15.48
C LEU A 119 -6.98 -3.96 -14.82
N TRP A 120 -6.64 -4.60 -13.70
CA TRP A 120 -7.58 -5.42 -12.95
C TRP A 120 -8.78 -4.61 -12.46
N ALA A 121 -8.56 -3.36 -12.04
CA ALA A 121 -9.63 -2.46 -11.58
C ALA A 121 -10.56 -2.01 -12.73
N GLU A 122 -10.15 -2.15 -14.00
CA GLU A 122 -11.00 -1.81 -15.15
C GLU A 122 -12.22 -2.73 -15.22
N GLY A 123 -13.41 -2.13 -15.17
CA GLY A 123 -14.68 -2.85 -15.23
C GLY A 123 -15.06 -3.57 -13.93
N LYS A 124 -14.34 -3.32 -12.82
CA LYS A 124 -14.71 -3.82 -11.49
C LYS A 124 -15.76 -2.94 -10.83
N GLN A 125 -16.54 -3.55 -9.94
CA GLN A 125 -17.47 -2.79 -9.11
C GLN A 125 -16.72 -2.10 -7.98
N MET A 126 -17.31 -1.04 -7.45
CA MET A 126 -16.72 -0.30 -6.32
C MET A 126 -16.36 -1.21 -5.15
N ALA A 127 -17.25 -2.15 -4.80
CA ALA A 127 -17.03 -3.10 -3.72
C ALA A 127 -15.74 -3.92 -3.93
N ASP A 128 -15.50 -4.40 -5.16
CA ASP A 128 -14.29 -5.18 -5.48
C ASP A 128 -13.02 -4.32 -5.30
N ILE A 129 -13.07 -3.06 -5.75
CA ILE A 129 -11.93 -2.13 -5.64
C ILE A 129 -11.65 -1.80 -4.17
N LEU A 130 -12.69 -1.60 -3.36
CA LEU A 130 -12.54 -1.35 -1.92
C LEU A 130 -11.98 -2.56 -1.18
N ASP A 131 -12.44 -3.78 -1.50
CA ASP A 131 -11.90 -5.02 -0.93
C ASP A 131 -10.39 -5.17 -1.23
N MET A 132 -10.00 -4.87 -2.47
CA MET A 132 -8.58 -4.81 -2.83
C MET A 132 -7.83 -3.74 -2.02
N SER A 133 -8.35 -2.51 -1.95
CA SER A 133 -7.73 -1.42 -1.20
C SER A 133 -7.55 -1.77 0.28
N ILE A 134 -8.54 -2.42 0.92
CA ILE A 134 -8.44 -2.89 2.30
C ILE A 134 -7.27 -3.88 2.44
N THR A 135 -7.12 -4.81 1.49
CA THR A 135 -6.01 -5.76 1.53
C THR A 135 -4.65 -5.06 1.36
N LEU A 136 -4.56 -4.07 0.47
CA LEU A 136 -3.33 -3.31 0.25
C LEU A 136 -2.93 -2.53 1.51
N GLU A 137 -3.87 -1.80 2.10
CA GLU A 137 -3.65 -1.01 3.33
C GLU A 137 -3.29 -1.89 4.54
N ALA A 138 -3.84 -3.11 4.61
CA ALA A 138 -3.46 -4.08 5.64
C ALA A 138 -2.00 -4.50 5.50
N ASN A 139 -1.53 -4.71 4.27
CA ASN A 139 -0.14 -5.02 3.99
C ASN A 139 0.80 -3.84 4.34
N ALA A 140 0.40 -2.60 4.00
CA ALA A 140 1.14 -1.39 4.36
C ALA A 140 1.24 -1.24 5.89
N TYR A 141 0.12 -1.43 6.60
CA TYR A 141 0.05 -1.41 8.05
C TYR A 141 1.02 -2.41 8.70
N ASP A 142 0.94 -3.68 8.28
CA ASP A 142 1.79 -4.75 8.80
C ASP A 142 3.27 -4.48 8.51
N ARG A 143 3.59 -3.97 7.32
CA ARG A 143 4.96 -3.57 6.97
C ARG A 143 5.48 -2.49 7.91
N TYR A 144 4.71 -1.44 8.17
CA TYR A 144 5.18 -0.37 9.05
C TYR A 144 5.35 -0.83 10.50
N LEU A 145 4.48 -1.73 10.98
CA LEU A 145 4.68 -2.39 12.27
C LEU A 145 5.97 -3.19 12.30
N PHE A 146 6.26 -3.94 11.23
CA PHE A 146 7.50 -4.71 11.10
C PHE A 146 8.73 -3.79 11.07
N MET A 147 8.75 -2.73 10.25
CA MET A 147 9.85 -1.78 10.17
C MET A 147 10.12 -1.07 11.50
N LYS A 148 9.06 -0.75 12.26
CA LYS A 148 9.16 -0.19 13.61
C LYS A 148 9.89 -1.13 14.57
N GLN A 149 9.74 -2.45 14.41
CA GLN A 149 10.42 -3.45 15.23
C GLN A 149 11.90 -3.61 14.83
N GLU A 150 12.17 -3.62 13.53
CA GLU A 150 13.52 -3.86 12.98
C GLU A 150 14.49 -2.67 13.17
N ILE A 151 13.98 -1.43 13.11
CA ILE A 151 14.85 -0.25 13.22
C ILE A 151 15.23 0.04 14.67
N LYS A 152 16.49 0.42 14.93
CA LYS A 152 16.98 0.74 16.30
C LYS A 152 16.82 2.21 16.66
N ASP A 153 16.85 3.11 15.68
CA ASP A 153 16.77 4.55 15.91
C ASP A 153 15.37 4.95 16.41
N ALA A 154 15.32 5.60 17.58
CA ALA A 154 14.06 5.93 18.24
C ALA A 154 13.20 6.92 17.44
N ARG A 155 13.81 7.86 16.71
CA ARG A 155 13.07 8.82 15.87
C ARG A 155 12.51 8.14 14.63
N ALA A 156 13.25 7.18 14.08
CA ALA A 156 12.75 6.36 12.98
C ALA A 156 11.57 5.48 13.41
N LYS A 157 11.61 4.90 14.61
CA LYS A 157 10.47 4.18 15.19
C LYS A 157 9.23 5.05 15.32
N GLU A 158 9.38 6.31 15.72
CA GLU A 158 8.28 7.25 15.83
C GLU A 158 7.63 7.51 14.47
N VAL A 159 8.43 7.74 13.42
CA VAL A 159 7.92 7.90 12.05
C VAL A 159 7.12 6.68 11.60
N PHE A 160 7.68 5.47 11.73
CA PHE A 160 6.94 4.26 11.34
C PHE A 160 5.71 3.99 12.22
N ASN A 161 5.70 4.46 13.47
CA ASN A 161 4.52 4.41 14.30
C ASN A 161 3.42 5.34 13.80
N VAL A 162 3.77 6.56 13.37
CA VAL A 162 2.83 7.50 12.74
C VAL A 162 2.26 6.88 11.47
N LEU A 163 3.11 6.44 10.55
CA LEU A 163 2.68 5.82 9.28
C LEU A 163 1.77 4.61 9.53
N SER A 164 2.14 3.71 10.45
CA SER A 164 1.26 2.57 10.79
C SER A 164 -0.12 3.01 11.34
N ASN A 165 -0.21 4.12 12.07
CA ASN A 165 -1.51 4.58 12.55
C ASN A 165 -2.33 5.25 11.44
N GLU A 166 -1.68 5.88 10.47
CA GLU A 166 -2.32 6.44 9.26
C GLU A 166 -2.91 5.31 8.40
N GLU A 167 -2.15 4.24 8.10
CA GLU A 167 -2.71 3.10 7.34
C GLU A 167 -3.84 2.39 8.07
N LYS A 168 -3.74 2.28 9.41
CA LYS A 168 -4.84 1.76 10.20
C LYS A 168 -6.10 2.63 10.05
N HIS A 169 -5.95 3.94 9.99
CA HIS A 169 -7.07 4.84 9.78
C HIS A 169 -7.64 4.70 8.35
N HIS A 170 -6.79 4.53 7.34
CA HIS A 170 -7.23 4.23 5.96
C HIS A 170 -8.06 2.95 5.90
N LEU A 171 -7.59 1.88 6.54
CA LEU A 171 -8.32 0.61 6.68
C LEU A 171 -9.71 0.79 7.27
N GLU A 172 -9.81 1.53 8.38
CA GLU A 172 -11.08 1.80 9.05
C GLU A 172 -12.06 2.50 8.09
N ARG A 173 -11.61 3.54 7.38
CA ARG A 173 -12.45 4.33 6.45
C ARG A 173 -12.88 3.54 5.21
N LEU A 174 -11.96 2.74 4.65
CA LEU A 174 -12.27 1.86 3.52
C LEU A 174 -13.30 0.80 3.91
N SER A 175 -13.14 0.20 5.09
CA SER A 175 -14.06 -0.80 5.63
C SER A 175 -15.45 -0.20 5.89
N GLU A 176 -15.52 1.01 6.46
CA GLU A 176 -16.78 1.73 6.67
C GLU A 176 -17.50 2.06 5.34
N LEU A 177 -16.75 2.37 4.28
CA LEU A 177 -17.35 2.58 2.96
C LEU A 177 -17.81 1.26 2.34
N PHE A 178 -17.01 0.20 2.45
CA PHE A 178 -17.34 -1.14 1.96
C PHE A 178 -18.63 -1.67 2.60
N ASP A 179 -18.75 -1.60 3.93
CA ASP A 179 -19.93 -2.03 4.70
C ASP A 179 -21.21 -1.29 4.31
N ARG A 180 -21.10 -0.05 3.80
CA ARG A 180 -22.27 0.72 3.32
C ARG A 180 -22.73 0.33 1.91
N LEU A 181 -21.88 -0.35 1.14
CA LEU A 181 -22.15 -0.72 -0.25
C LEU A 181 -22.69 -2.15 -0.39
N ILE A 182 -22.54 -3.00 0.63
CA ILE A 182 -22.96 -4.40 0.64
C ILE A 182 -24.26 -4.66 1.41
#